data_AF-A0A7L4Y1Q7-F1
#
_entry.id   AF-A0A7L4Y1Q7-F1
#
_cell.length_a   1.000
_cell.length_b   1.000
_cell.length_c   1.000
_cell.angle_alpha   90.00
_cell.angle_beta   90.00
_cell.angle_gamma   90.00
#
_symmetry.space_group_name_H-M   'P 1'
#
loop_
_entity.id
_entity.type
_entity.pdbx_description
1 polymer ?
#
loop_
_entity_poly.entity_id
_entity_poly.type
_entity_poly.pdbx_seq_one_letter_code
_entity_poly.pdbx_strand_id
1 'polypeptide(L)'
;MSDPQSVNNYDGPVFNGPASRNQFAWNNETVTQNQQNNSPVAPGYEALAALVADLLRQLPQAGLPDEQREDAEVAAGEVMATITRPEPPEEGRLRRALAALRGALAPVATGVVAGTTVGAQEWALRAIEGLTGAV
;
A
#
# COMPACT_ATOMS: atom_id res chain seq x y z
N MET A 1 12.80 43.86 -16.79
CA MET A 1 11.98 43.29 -15.71
C MET A 1 10.72 42.76 -16.38
N SER A 2 10.54 41.43 -16.43
CA SER A 2 9.35 40.79 -17.00
C SER A 2 8.79 39.84 -15.95
N ASP A 3 7.56 40.09 -15.51
CA ASP A 3 6.81 39.22 -14.59
C ASP A 3 6.36 37.93 -15.31
N PRO A 4 6.45 36.75 -14.66
CA PRO A 4 5.83 35.54 -15.19
C PRO A 4 4.32 35.51 -14.90
N GLN A 5 3.53 35.26 -15.95
CA GLN A 5 2.07 35.15 -15.87
C GLN A 5 1.65 33.89 -15.09
N SER A 6 0.83 34.08 -14.06
CA SER A 6 0.18 33.00 -13.32
C SER A 6 -0.96 32.39 -14.14
N VAL A 7 -0.85 31.10 -14.44
CA VAL A 7 -1.91 30.30 -15.10
C VAL A 7 -2.76 29.65 -14.01
N ASN A 8 -4.04 30.01 -13.93
CA ASN A 8 -5.01 29.40 -13.01
C ASN A 8 -5.75 28.25 -13.73
N ASN A 9 -5.56 27.01 -13.29
CA ASN A 9 -6.38 25.86 -13.68
C ASN A 9 -7.60 25.76 -12.74
N TYR A 10 -8.81 25.72 -13.32
CA TYR A 10 -10.08 25.88 -12.60
C TYR A 10 -10.79 24.57 -12.20
N ASP A 11 -10.16 23.40 -12.39
CA ASP A 11 -10.80 22.10 -12.17
C ASP A 11 -10.05 21.23 -11.14
N GLY A 12 -10.13 21.61 -9.87
CA GLY A 12 -9.67 20.80 -8.74
C GLY A 12 -10.84 20.12 -8.00
N PRO A 13 -10.65 18.92 -7.42
CA PRO A 13 -11.73 18.22 -6.72
C PRO A 13 -12.21 18.99 -5.49
N VAL A 14 -13.53 19.03 -5.31
CA VAL A 14 -14.20 19.67 -4.18
C VAL A 14 -14.41 18.63 -3.08
N PHE A 15 -13.84 18.88 -1.89
CA PHE A 15 -14.04 18.05 -0.69
C PHE A 15 -15.10 18.70 0.22
N ASN A 16 -16.24 18.01 0.41
CA ASN A 16 -17.31 18.48 1.29
C ASN A 16 -17.17 17.86 2.69
N GLY A 17 -16.33 18.46 3.56
CA GLY A 17 -16.18 18.05 4.97
C GLY A 17 -15.00 18.74 5.69
N PRO A 18 -14.94 18.74 7.04
CA PRO A 18 -13.83 19.35 7.77
C PRO A 18 -12.54 18.56 7.55
N ALA A 19 -11.65 19.12 6.72
CA ALA A 19 -10.33 18.59 6.42
C ALA A 19 -9.28 19.24 7.32
N SER A 20 -8.84 18.54 8.37
CA SER A 20 -7.66 18.95 9.15
C SER A 20 -6.52 17.95 8.94
N ARG A 21 -5.36 18.45 8.51
CA ARG A 21 -4.13 17.70 8.15
C ARG A 21 -4.15 16.99 6.78
N ASN A 22 -4.85 17.54 5.79
CA ASN A 22 -4.78 17.00 4.44
C ASN A 22 -3.55 17.52 3.71
N GLN A 23 -2.74 16.60 3.16
CA GLN A 23 -1.68 16.90 2.21
C GLN A 23 -2.18 16.48 0.82
N PHE A 24 -2.33 17.45 -0.08
CA PHE A 24 -2.69 17.19 -1.47
C PHE A 24 -1.44 17.20 -2.34
N ALA A 25 -1.21 16.13 -3.08
CA ALA A 25 -0.12 16.03 -4.05
C ALA A 25 -0.72 15.75 -5.44
N TRP A 26 -0.41 16.62 -6.40
CA TRP A 26 -0.74 16.44 -7.82
C TRP A 26 0.58 16.47 -8.60
N ASN A 27 0.78 15.50 -9.51
CA ASN A 27 1.99 15.28 -10.31
C ASN A 27 3.28 14.91 -9.55
N ASN A 28 3.32 13.75 -8.89
CA ASN A 28 4.60 13.21 -8.40
C ASN A 28 4.74 11.73 -8.76
N GLU A 29 5.85 11.37 -9.43
CA GLU A 29 6.19 10.01 -9.89
C GLU A 29 6.63 9.08 -8.75
N THR A 30 6.85 9.59 -7.55
CA THR A 30 7.10 8.76 -6.36
C THR A 30 6.47 9.43 -5.15
N VAL A 31 5.57 8.71 -4.49
CA VAL A 31 4.92 9.14 -3.25
C VAL A 31 5.17 8.08 -2.18
N THR A 32 6.16 8.31 -1.32
CA THR A 32 6.23 7.59 -0.03
C THR A 32 5.33 8.32 0.95
N GLN A 33 4.04 8.00 0.90
CA GLN A 33 3.09 8.55 1.86
C GLN A 33 3.26 7.78 3.18
N ASN A 34 3.93 8.40 4.16
CA ASN A 34 3.78 8.03 5.57
C ASN A 34 2.38 8.46 6.06
N GLN A 35 1.33 7.95 5.41
CA GLN A 35 -0.04 8.09 5.87
C GLN A 35 -0.13 7.31 7.18
N GLN A 36 -0.11 8.03 8.29
CA GLN A 36 -0.67 7.53 9.53
C GLN A 36 -2.16 7.28 9.26
N ASN A 37 -2.49 6.07 8.82
CA ASN A 37 -3.84 5.56 8.55
C ASN A 37 -4.63 5.55 9.87
N ASN A 38 -5.04 6.74 10.33
CA ASN A 38 -5.93 6.93 11.47
C ASN A 38 -7.41 6.80 11.06
N SER A 39 -7.69 6.42 9.82
CA SER A 39 -9.04 6.03 9.40
C SER A 39 -9.43 4.73 10.11
N PRO A 40 -10.63 4.64 10.69
CA PRO A 40 -11.08 3.41 11.34
C PRO A 40 -11.10 2.27 10.32
N VAL A 41 -10.51 1.14 10.69
CA VAL A 41 -10.57 -0.10 9.92
C VAL A 41 -12.01 -0.61 9.93
N ALA A 42 -12.48 -1.09 8.79
CA ALA A 42 -13.79 -1.69 8.67
C ALA A 42 -13.92 -2.88 9.66
N PRO A 43 -15.03 -2.99 10.42
CA PRO A 43 -15.20 -4.06 11.39
C PRO A 43 -15.00 -5.45 10.76
N GLY A 44 -14.20 -6.31 11.42
CA GLY A 44 -13.87 -7.65 10.94
C GLY A 44 -12.59 -7.73 10.10
N TYR A 45 -11.96 -6.60 9.76
CA TYR A 45 -10.70 -6.54 9.01
C TYR A 45 -9.49 -6.12 9.84
N GLU A 46 -9.62 -6.04 11.17
CA GLU A 46 -8.58 -5.59 12.09
C GLU A 46 -7.35 -6.49 12.04
N ALA A 47 -7.56 -7.81 11.98
CA ALA A 47 -6.48 -8.79 11.86
C ALA A 47 -5.71 -8.63 10.54
N LEU A 48 -6.42 -8.40 9.44
CA LEU A 48 -5.81 -8.15 8.14
C LEU A 48 -5.06 -6.81 8.13
N ALA A 49 -5.62 -5.75 8.72
CA ALA A 49 -4.95 -4.46 8.85
C ALA A 49 -3.66 -4.56 9.66
N ALA A 50 -3.68 -5.29 10.78
CA ALA A 50 -2.49 -5.53 11.59
C ALA A 50 -1.41 -6.31 10.82
N LEU A 51 -1.81 -7.35 10.09
CA LEU A 51 -0.91 -8.14 9.25
C LEU A 51 -0.24 -7.28 8.17
N VAL A 52 -1.02 -6.48 7.44
CA VAL A 52 -0.50 -5.64 6.34
C VAL A 52 0.36 -4.50 6.88
N ALA A 53 -0.01 -3.90 8.02
CA ALA A 53 0.81 -2.89 8.68
C ALA A 53 2.17 -3.47 9.16
N ASP A 54 2.16 -4.69 9.69
CA ASP A 54 3.39 -5.37 10.10
C ASP A 54 4.27 -5.74 8.90
N LEU A 55 3.67 -6.16 7.79
CA LEU A 55 4.35 -6.40 6.52
C LEU A 55 5.04 -5.11 6.03
N LEU A 56 4.33 -3.99 5.97
CA LEU A 56 4.87 -2.68 5.58
C LEU A 56 6.04 -2.25 6.48
N ARG A 57 5.96 -2.53 7.78
CA ARG A 57 7.04 -2.23 8.74
C ARG A 57 8.29 -3.10 8.49
N GLN A 58 8.12 -4.34 8.06
CA GLN A 58 9.21 -5.29 7.83
C GLN A 58 9.83 -5.18 6.43
N LEU A 59 9.09 -4.67 5.43
CA LEU A 59 9.54 -4.56 4.03
C LEU A 59 10.94 -3.93 3.85
N PRO A 60 11.29 -2.81 4.52
CA PRO A 60 12.62 -2.20 4.38
C PRO A 60 13.76 -3.09 4.92
N GLN A 61 13.44 -4.03 5.82
CA GLN A 61 14.39 -4.94 6.47
C GLN A 61 14.40 -6.33 5.83
N ALA A 62 13.47 -6.61 4.92
CA ALA A 62 13.30 -7.91 4.28
C ALA A 62 14.43 -8.27 3.30
N GLY A 63 15.33 -7.33 2.98
CA GLY A 63 16.44 -7.57 2.06
C GLY A 63 15.99 -7.79 0.60
N LEU A 64 14.86 -7.17 0.25
CA LEU A 64 14.30 -7.16 -1.10
C LEU A 64 15.05 -6.14 -1.98
N PRO A 65 15.20 -6.40 -3.29
CA PRO A 65 15.57 -5.35 -4.22
C PRO A 65 14.51 -4.26 -4.26
N ASP A 66 14.93 -3.05 -4.65
CA ASP A 66 14.11 -1.85 -4.56
C ASP A 66 12.80 -1.98 -5.34
N GLU A 67 12.83 -2.51 -6.57
CA GLU A 67 11.65 -2.74 -7.41
C GLU A 67 10.61 -3.64 -6.73
N GLN A 68 11.05 -4.78 -6.16
CA GLN A 68 10.13 -5.72 -5.49
C GLN A 68 9.61 -5.15 -4.18
N ARG A 69 10.41 -4.36 -3.48
CA ARG A 69 9.97 -3.64 -2.29
C ARG A 69 8.88 -2.64 -2.66
N GLU A 70 9.10 -1.81 -3.68
CA GLU A 70 8.14 -0.81 -4.15
C GLU A 70 6.83 -1.45 -4.62
N ASP A 71 6.90 -2.53 -5.41
CA ASP A 71 5.72 -3.28 -5.85
C ASP A 71 4.90 -3.81 -4.65
N ALA A 72 5.59 -4.36 -3.64
CA ALA A 72 4.94 -4.85 -2.43
C ALA A 72 4.36 -3.73 -1.56
N GLU A 73 5.04 -2.58 -1.45
CA GLU A 73 4.55 -1.39 -0.74
C GLU A 73 3.27 -0.84 -1.39
N VAL A 74 3.27 -0.70 -2.71
CA VAL A 74 2.10 -0.24 -3.48
C VAL A 74 0.92 -1.18 -3.27
N ALA A 75 1.13 -2.48 -3.46
CA ALA A 75 0.07 -3.47 -3.31
C ALA A 75 -0.47 -3.55 -1.87
N ALA A 76 0.39 -3.45 -0.86
CA ALA A 76 -0.01 -3.39 0.55
C ALA A 76 -0.81 -2.12 0.87
N GLY A 77 -0.43 -0.98 0.27
CA GLY A 77 -1.17 0.27 0.35
C GLY A 77 -2.60 0.14 -0.21
N GLU A 78 -2.78 -0.55 -1.34
CA GLU A 78 -4.10 -0.80 -1.92
C GLU A 78 -5.00 -1.65 -1.01
N VAL A 79 -4.43 -2.67 -0.35
CA VAL A 79 -5.16 -3.48 0.64
C VAL A 79 -5.62 -2.60 1.80
N MET A 80 -4.72 -1.81 2.38
CA MET A 80 -5.04 -0.87 3.46
C MET A 80 -6.12 0.14 3.03
N ALA A 81 -6.00 0.73 1.85
CA ALA A 81 -6.98 1.69 1.32
C ALA A 81 -8.37 1.06 1.05
N THR A 82 -8.42 -0.26 0.87
CA THR A 82 -9.68 -1.00 0.71
C THR A 82 -10.38 -1.21 2.06
N ILE A 83 -9.64 -1.51 3.12
CA ILE A 83 -10.19 -1.85 4.44
C ILE A 83 -10.29 -0.67 5.41
N THR A 84 -9.68 0.48 5.11
CA THR A 84 -9.73 1.70 5.95
C THR A 84 -10.86 2.65 5.53
N ARG A 85 -12.03 2.09 5.21
CA ARG A 85 -13.23 2.84 4.81
C ARG A 85 -14.34 2.68 5.86
N PRO A 86 -15.20 3.69 6.03
CA PRO A 86 -16.38 3.60 6.88
C PRO A 86 -17.36 2.50 6.42
N GLU A 87 -17.44 2.29 5.11
CA GLU A 87 -18.28 1.26 4.49
C GLU A 87 -17.60 -0.11 4.46
N PRO A 88 -18.36 -1.21 4.50
CA PRO A 88 -17.82 -2.55 4.28
C PRO A 88 -17.02 -2.60 2.96
N PRO A 89 -15.82 -3.19 2.97
CA PRO A 89 -15.01 -3.28 1.76
C PRO A 89 -15.70 -4.12 0.71
N GLU A 90 -15.62 -3.67 -0.54
CA GLU A 90 -16.07 -4.45 -1.69
C GLU A 90 -15.21 -5.73 -1.80
N GLU A 91 -15.79 -6.91 -1.56
CA GLU A 91 -15.06 -8.19 -1.56
C GLU A 91 -14.27 -8.43 -2.85
N GLY A 92 -14.84 -8.06 -4.00
CA GLY A 92 -14.18 -8.17 -5.31
C GLY A 92 -12.97 -7.24 -5.47
N ARG A 93 -12.97 -6.08 -4.82
CA ARG A 93 -11.82 -5.17 -4.76
C ARG A 93 -10.77 -5.71 -3.80
N LEU A 94 -11.17 -6.13 -2.61
CA LEU A 94 -10.26 -6.68 -1.61
C LEU A 94 -9.52 -7.92 -2.11
N ARG A 95 -10.24 -8.86 -2.73
CA ARG A 95 -9.65 -10.06 -3.32
C ARG A 95 -8.61 -9.73 -4.40
N ARG A 96 -8.86 -8.71 -5.23
CA ARG A 96 -7.90 -8.25 -6.25
C ARG A 96 -6.68 -7.61 -5.62
N ALA A 97 -6.84 -6.76 -4.61
CA ALA A 97 -5.74 -6.13 -3.90
C ALA A 97 -4.85 -7.17 -3.19
N LEU A 98 -5.47 -8.17 -2.54
CA LEU A 98 -4.75 -9.29 -1.92
C LEU A 98 -4.01 -10.16 -2.95
N ALA A 99 -4.63 -10.40 -4.12
CA ALA A 99 -3.96 -11.12 -5.20
C ALA A 99 -2.75 -10.35 -5.75
N ALA A 100 -2.85 -9.02 -5.88
CA ALA A 100 -1.74 -8.16 -6.28
C ALA A 100 -0.59 -8.23 -5.26
N LEU A 101 -0.89 -8.14 -3.97
CA LEU A 101 0.12 -8.23 -2.92
C LEU A 101 0.82 -9.60 -2.89
N ARG A 102 0.07 -10.69 -3.03
CA ARG A 102 0.68 -12.04 -3.16
C ARG A 102 1.52 -12.14 -4.43
N GLY A 103 1.06 -11.56 -5.52
CA GLY A 103 1.78 -11.52 -6.80
C GLY A 103 3.11 -10.79 -6.71
N ALA A 104 3.16 -9.65 -6.01
CA ALA A 104 4.39 -8.90 -5.77
C ALA A 104 5.41 -9.70 -4.93
N LEU A 105 4.94 -10.49 -3.97
CA LEU A 105 5.80 -11.31 -3.10
C LEU A 105 6.21 -12.66 -3.71
N ALA A 106 5.48 -13.17 -4.71
CA ALA A 106 5.70 -14.50 -5.27
C ALA A 106 7.10 -14.69 -5.91
N PRO A 107 7.65 -13.75 -6.69
CA PRO A 107 9.01 -13.86 -7.23
C PRO A 107 10.10 -13.95 -6.16
N VAL A 108 9.88 -13.31 -5.01
CA VAL A 108 10.77 -13.37 -3.85
C VAL A 108 10.64 -14.72 -3.16
N ALA A 109 9.41 -15.15 -2.89
CA ALA A 109 9.10 -16.44 -2.25
C ALA A 109 9.61 -17.65 -3.06
N THR A 110 9.69 -17.51 -4.39
CA THR A 110 10.22 -18.54 -5.29
C THR A 110 11.73 -18.42 -5.55
N GLY A 111 12.39 -17.36 -5.04
CA GLY A 111 13.81 -17.13 -5.24
C GLY A 111 14.20 -16.78 -6.68
N VAL A 112 13.24 -16.39 -7.52
CA VAL A 112 13.46 -16.03 -8.93
C VAL A 112 14.16 -14.68 -9.05
N VAL A 113 13.97 -13.80 -8.07
CA VAL A 113 14.57 -12.47 -8.03
C VAL A 113 16.04 -12.56 -7.64
N ALA A 114 16.92 -12.06 -8.51
CA ALA A 114 18.36 -12.05 -8.26
C ALA A 114 18.69 -11.23 -6.99
N GLY A 115 19.58 -11.77 -6.15
CA GLY A 115 19.96 -11.12 -4.89
C GLY A 115 19.03 -11.41 -3.70
N THR A 116 17.97 -12.21 -3.91
CA THR A 116 17.10 -12.67 -2.82
C THR A 116 17.90 -13.55 -1.86
N THR A 117 17.92 -13.18 -0.58
CA THR A 117 18.48 -14.02 0.48
C THR A 117 17.48 -15.10 0.92
N VAL A 118 17.97 -16.20 1.50
CA VAL A 118 17.10 -17.23 2.10
C VAL A 118 16.14 -16.62 3.13
N GLY A 119 16.60 -15.63 3.91
CA GLY A 119 15.76 -14.92 4.87
C GLY A 119 14.63 -14.13 4.20
N ALA A 120 14.91 -13.44 3.09
CA ALA A 120 13.91 -12.72 2.30
C ALA A 120 12.86 -13.67 1.71
N GLN A 121 13.31 -14.84 1.23
CA GLN A 121 12.44 -15.87 0.67
C GLN A 121 11.49 -16.45 1.74
N GLU A 122 12.03 -16.85 2.90
CA GLU A 122 11.21 -17.35 4.01
C GLU A 122 10.23 -16.31 4.53
N TRP A 123 10.67 -15.04 4.62
CA TRP A 123 9.80 -13.93 5.00
C TRP A 123 8.64 -13.78 4.02
N ALA A 124 8.91 -13.79 2.71
CA ALA A 124 7.88 -13.66 1.68
C ALA A 124 6.88 -14.84 1.70
N LEU A 125 7.36 -16.06 1.95
CA LEU A 125 6.49 -17.23 2.13
C LEU A 125 5.54 -17.07 3.32
N ARG A 126 6.07 -16.70 4.50
CA ARG A 126 5.25 -16.46 5.69
C ARG A 126 4.24 -15.34 5.48
N ALA A 127 4.62 -14.28 4.75
CA ALA A 127 3.71 -13.19 4.40
C ALA A 127 2.56 -13.69 3.50
N ILE A 128 2.84 -14.47 2.45
CA ILE A 128 1.82 -15.05 1.57
C ILE A 128 0.88 -15.99 2.33
N GLU A 129 1.42 -16.84 3.21
CA GLU A 129 0.63 -17.73 4.07
C GLU A 129 -0.33 -16.95 4.96
N GLY A 130 0.17 -15.90 5.65
CA GLY A 130 -0.66 -15.02 6.47
C GLY A 130 -1.77 -14.35 5.67
N LEU A 131 -1.47 -13.84 4.47
CA LEU A 131 -2.45 -13.21 3.58
C LEU A 131 -3.47 -14.18 2.99
N THR A 132 -3.20 -15.48 3.03
CA THR A 132 -4.11 -16.52 2.57
C THR A 132 -5.05 -16.96 3.69
N GLY A 133 -4.57 -17.00 4.94
CA GLY A 133 -5.38 -17.33 6.12
C GLY A 133 -6.26 -16.19 6.65
N ALA A 134 -6.02 -14.95 6.21
CA ALA A 134 -6.78 -13.76 6.64
C ALA A 134 -8.06 -13.50 5.80
N VAL A 135 -8.44 -14.41 4.90
CA VAL A 135 -9.63 -14.30 4.02
C VAL A 135 -10.53 -15.51 4.20
#